data_AF-A0AAE0ARQ2-F1
#
_entry.id   AF-A0AAE0ARQ2-F1
#
_cell.length_a   1.000
_cell.length_b   1.000
_cell.length_c   1.000
_cell.angle_alpha   90.00
_cell.angle_beta   90.00
_cell.angle_gamma   90.00
#
_symmetry.space_group_name_H-M   'P 1'
#
loop_
_entity.id
_entity.type
_entity.pdbx_description
1 polymer ?
#
loop_
_entity_poly.entity_id
_entity_poly.type
_entity_poly.pdbx_seq_one_letter_code
_entity_poly.pdbx_strand_id
1 'polypeptide(L)'
;MSKRRLDSYMDTVFTFGNGPNNQPTSLLIGLDIMLSKLYQLSPAEDLTLAGLLTRPLPLYNDEAMNEAMALTKDKYGSVHRVFIVCDRDNILKEDFQRWMIENNPTDDVKLISGSDS
;
A
#
# COMPACT_ATOMS: atom_id res chain seq x y z
N MET A 1 3.78 21.51 9.54
CA MET A 1 4.34 20.38 8.77
C MET A 1 3.42 19.19 8.98
N SER A 2 2.62 18.86 7.97
CA SER A 2 1.55 17.85 8.10
C SER A 2 2.15 16.47 8.33
N LYS A 3 1.71 15.76 9.38
CA LYS A 3 1.85 14.30 9.48
C LYS A 3 1.11 13.73 8.27
N ARG A 4 1.84 13.36 7.21
CA ARG A 4 1.27 12.76 6.00
C ARG A 4 0.78 11.36 6.40
N ARG A 5 -0.54 11.26 6.65
CA ARG A 5 -1.18 10.18 7.42
C ARG A 5 -1.31 8.92 6.57
N LEU A 6 -0.74 7.81 7.03
CA LEU A 6 -1.37 6.52 6.81
C LEU A 6 -2.64 6.49 7.67
N ASP A 7 -3.75 6.17 7.03
CA ASP A 7 -5.08 6.30 7.58
C ASP A 7 -5.36 5.19 8.65
N SER A 8 -6.41 5.32 9.47
CA SER A 8 -6.75 4.33 10.53
C SER A 8 -6.80 2.90 9.97
N TYR A 9 -6.17 1.94 10.67
CA TYR A 9 -6.13 0.51 10.31
C TYR A 9 -7.46 -0.23 10.53
N MET A 10 -8.47 0.43 11.12
CA MET A 10 -9.83 -0.09 11.32
C MET A 10 -9.87 -1.53 11.84
N ASP A 11 -10.48 -2.46 11.11
CA ASP A 11 -10.66 -3.87 11.45
C ASP A 11 -9.51 -4.77 10.94
N THR A 12 -8.40 -4.18 10.50
CA THR A 12 -7.19 -4.93 10.15
C THR A 12 -6.65 -5.68 11.37
N VAL A 13 -6.40 -6.97 11.21
CA VAL A 13 -5.87 -7.84 12.28
C VAL A 13 -4.37 -8.04 12.09
N PHE A 14 -3.59 -7.67 13.09
CA PHE A 14 -2.15 -7.94 13.13
C PHE A 14 -1.87 -9.25 13.87
N THR A 15 -1.01 -10.08 13.30
CA THR A 15 -0.52 -11.33 13.91
C THR A 15 0.92 -11.12 14.40
N PHE A 16 1.21 -11.60 15.61
CA PHE A 16 2.50 -11.46 16.26
C PHE A 16 3.15 -12.85 16.46
N GLY A 17 3.54 -13.49 15.36
CA GLY A 17 4.08 -14.87 15.37
C GLY A 17 5.37 -15.04 16.20
N ASN A 18 6.13 -13.96 16.36
CA ASN A 18 7.35 -13.94 17.18
C ASN A 18 7.09 -13.51 18.64
N GLY A 19 5.82 -13.37 19.05
CA GLY A 19 5.42 -12.94 20.40
C GLY A 19 4.89 -11.50 20.46
N PRO A 20 4.03 -11.18 21.44
CA PRO A 20 3.24 -9.94 21.46
C PRO A 20 4.03 -8.65 21.68
N ASN A 21 5.27 -8.75 22.18
CA ASN A 21 6.16 -7.60 22.38
C ASN A 21 7.08 -7.34 21.16
N ASN A 22 6.97 -8.15 20.10
CA ASN A 22 7.73 -8.00 18.87
C ASN A 22 6.89 -7.31 17.80
N GLN A 23 7.51 -6.97 16.66
CA GLN A 23 6.79 -6.43 15.50
C GLN A 23 5.79 -7.45 14.93
N PRO A 24 4.68 -7.00 14.33
CA PRO A 24 3.73 -7.91 13.70
C PRO A 24 4.41 -8.66 12.55
N THR A 25 4.14 -9.96 12.45
CA THR A 25 4.69 -10.85 11.42
C THR A 25 3.78 -10.92 10.19
N SER A 26 2.49 -10.60 10.34
CA SER A 26 1.56 -10.47 9.22
C SER A 26 0.38 -9.55 9.58
N LEU A 27 -0.30 -9.05 8.57
CA LEU A 27 -1.59 -8.37 8.70
C LEU A 27 -2.65 -9.08 7.85
N LEU A 28 -3.89 -9.08 8.31
CA LEU A 28 -5.06 -9.47 7.53
C LEU A 28 -5.97 -8.25 7.40
N ILE A 29 -6.19 -7.81 6.16
CA ILE A 29 -7.05 -6.67 5.87
C ILE A 29 -8.50 -7.10 6.08
N GLY A 30 -9.22 -6.36 6.92
CA GLY A 30 -10.62 -6.61 7.24
C GLY A 30 -11.60 -6.04 6.21
N LEU A 31 -12.87 -6.40 6.34
CA LEU A 31 -13.93 -6.01 5.40
C LEU A 31 -14.31 -4.53 5.54
N ASP A 32 -14.27 -3.95 6.73
CA ASP A 32 -14.68 -2.56 6.95
C ASP A 32 -13.68 -1.59 6.31
N ILE A 33 -12.38 -1.88 6.42
CA ILE A 33 -11.36 -1.11 5.71
C ILE A 33 -11.41 -1.33 4.20
N MET A 34 -11.71 -2.55 3.72
CA MET A 34 -11.89 -2.81 2.30
C MET A 34 -13.04 -1.97 1.73
N LEU A 35 -14.21 -2.02 2.36
CA LEU A 35 -15.40 -1.28 1.94
C LEU A 35 -15.17 0.23 1.92
N SER A 36 -14.51 0.76 2.95
CA SER A 36 -14.38 2.22 3.11
C SER A 36 -13.20 2.84 2.37
N LYS A 37 -12.16 2.06 2.04
CA LYS A 37 -10.89 2.62 1.55
C LYS A 37 -10.25 1.94 0.34
N LEU A 38 -10.59 0.70 0.03
CA LEU A 38 -10.02 -0.03 -1.11
C LEU A 38 -11.02 -0.24 -2.24
N TYR A 39 -12.31 -0.43 -1.92
CA TYR A 39 -13.36 -0.78 -2.87
C TYR A 39 -14.54 0.23 -2.83
N GLN A 40 -14.31 1.44 -2.31
CA GLN A 40 -15.37 2.44 -2.11
C GLN A 40 -15.97 2.98 -3.41
N LEU A 41 -15.30 2.81 -4.56
CA LEU A 41 -15.82 3.16 -5.88
C LEU A 41 -16.00 1.92 -6.78
N SER A 42 -15.78 0.73 -6.23
CA SER A 42 -15.89 -0.53 -6.93
C SER A 42 -17.30 -1.13 -6.82
N PRO A 43 -17.72 -1.98 -7.77
CA PRO A 43 -18.91 -2.82 -7.65
C PRO A 43 -18.91 -3.67 -6.37
N ALA A 44 -20.11 -4.00 -5.85
CA ALA A 44 -20.25 -4.79 -4.63
C ALA A 44 -19.72 -6.23 -4.78
N GLU A 45 -19.74 -6.75 -6.01
CA GLU A 45 -19.21 -8.05 -6.39
C GLU A 45 -17.69 -8.12 -6.14
N ASP A 46 -16.96 -7.04 -6.40
CA ASP A 46 -15.50 -6.99 -6.20
C ASP A 46 -15.15 -6.98 -4.72
N LEU A 47 -15.89 -6.24 -3.88
CA LEU A 47 -15.72 -6.30 -2.42
C LEU A 47 -16.01 -7.71 -1.88
N THR A 48 -17.09 -8.34 -2.38
CA THR A 48 -17.45 -9.71 -1.99
C THR A 48 -16.32 -10.68 -2.37
N LEU A 49 -15.80 -10.57 -3.59
CA LEU A 49 -14.69 -11.38 -4.06
C LEU A 49 -13.42 -11.15 -3.24
N ALA A 50 -13.08 -9.90 -2.94
CA ALA A 50 -11.94 -9.54 -2.11
C ALA A 50 -12.03 -10.15 -0.71
N GLY A 51 -13.22 -10.11 -0.09
CA GLY A 51 -13.49 -10.74 1.19
C GLY A 51 -13.30 -12.26 1.19
N LEU A 52 -13.63 -12.92 0.07
CA LEU A 52 -13.45 -14.37 -0.08
C LEU A 52 -11.99 -14.77 -0.35
N LEU A 53 -11.20 -13.89 -0.98
CA LEU A 53 -9.84 -14.17 -1.43
C LEU A 53 -8.74 -13.61 -0.52
N THR A 54 -9.08 -12.68 0.38
CA THR A 54 -8.10 -12.06 1.27
C THR A 54 -7.39 -13.08 2.15
N ARG A 55 -6.09 -12.88 2.33
CA ARG A 55 -5.21 -13.77 3.10
C ARG A 55 -4.24 -12.91 3.92
N PRO A 56 -3.70 -13.44 5.03
CA PRO A 56 -2.68 -12.72 5.78
C PRO A 56 -1.47 -12.39 4.89
N LEU A 57 -1.12 -11.11 4.82
CA LEU A 57 0.07 -10.59 4.16
C LEU A 57 1.25 -10.65 5.15
N PRO A 58 2.32 -11.40 4.85
CA PRO A 58 3.54 -11.37 5.65
C PRO A 58 4.15 -9.97 5.69
N LEU A 59 4.57 -9.54 6.87
CA LEU A 59 5.28 -8.27 7.06
C LEU A 59 6.76 -8.56 7.27
N TYR A 60 7.57 -8.17 6.29
CA TYR A 60 9.02 -8.27 6.34
C TYR A 60 9.59 -6.92 6.78
N ASN A 61 10.28 -6.91 7.91
CA ASN A 61 10.96 -5.72 8.41
C ASN A 61 12.25 -6.07 9.16
N ASP A 62 12.90 -7.16 8.75
CA ASP A 62 14.22 -7.50 9.27
C ASP A 62 15.33 -6.86 8.42
N GLU A 63 16.47 -6.63 9.06
CA GLU A 63 17.62 -5.94 8.48
C GLU A 63 18.17 -6.68 7.25
N ALA A 64 18.20 -8.01 7.29
CA ALA A 64 18.69 -8.83 6.19
C ALA A 64 17.82 -8.69 4.92
N MET A 65 16.49 -8.60 5.06
CA MET A 65 15.59 -8.33 3.95
C MET A 65 15.77 -6.92 3.39
N ASN A 66 15.98 -5.91 4.26
CA ASN A 66 16.26 -4.55 3.79
C ASN A 66 17.56 -4.46 3.01
N GLU A 67 18.62 -5.16 3.46
CA GLU A 67 19.88 -5.27 2.73
C GLU A 67 19.71 -5.99 1.40
N ALA A 68 18.99 -7.12 1.39
CA ALA A 68 18.74 -7.90 0.17
C ALA A 68 17.93 -7.12 -0.87
N MET A 69 17.06 -6.21 -0.42
CA MET A 69 16.19 -5.38 -1.27
C MET A 69 16.79 -4.00 -1.59
N ALA A 70 18.04 -3.74 -1.23
CA ALA A 70 18.68 -2.47 -1.47
C ALA A 70 18.75 -2.14 -2.98
N LEU A 71 18.20 -0.98 -3.35
CA LEU A 71 18.10 -0.53 -4.73
C LEU A 71 19.31 0.35 -5.11
N THR A 72 19.75 0.23 -6.36
CA THR A 72 20.88 1.01 -6.90
C THR A 72 20.50 1.72 -8.19
N LYS A 73 21.14 2.86 -8.46
CA LYS A 73 20.90 3.63 -9.69
C LYS A 73 21.28 2.84 -10.95
N ASP A 74 22.41 2.12 -10.92
CA ASP A 74 22.92 1.40 -12.08
C ASP A 74 22.09 0.17 -12.45
N LYS A 75 21.32 -0.39 -11.49
CA LYS A 75 20.40 -1.51 -11.74
C LYS A 75 18.97 -1.01 -11.76
N TYR A 76 18.35 -0.85 -10.58
CA TYR A 76 16.95 -0.44 -10.46
C TYR A 76 16.67 0.88 -11.18
N GLY A 77 17.57 1.87 -11.05
CA GLY A 77 17.41 3.17 -11.69
C GLY A 77 17.62 3.17 -13.21
N SER A 78 18.11 2.08 -13.80
CA SER A 78 18.26 1.94 -15.26
C SER A 78 16.97 1.50 -15.96
N VAL A 79 16.00 1.00 -15.20
CA VAL A 79 14.71 0.53 -15.72
C VAL A 79 13.77 1.71 -15.85
N HIS A 80 13.10 1.83 -17.01
CA HIS A 80 12.04 2.83 -17.24
C HIS A 80 10.87 2.60 -16.28
N ARG A 81 10.46 3.62 -15.55
CA ARG A 81 9.39 3.55 -14.54
C ARG A 81 8.25 4.49 -14.87
N VAL A 82 7.03 3.97 -14.71
CA VAL A 82 5.80 4.74 -14.80
C VAL A 82 5.09 4.68 -13.46
N PHE A 83 4.70 5.85 -12.93
CA PHE A 83 3.81 5.93 -11.78
C PHE A 83 2.38 6.20 -12.27
N ILE A 84 1.40 5.40 -11.84
CA ILE A 84 -0.02 5.63 -12.13
C ILE A 84 -0.67 6.16 -10.86
N VAL A 85 -1.23 7.35 -10.95
CA VAL A 85 -1.92 8.03 -9.85
C VAL A 85 -3.39 7.68 -9.88
N CYS A 86 -3.95 7.40 -8.70
CA CYS A 86 -5.38 7.19 -8.47
C CYS A 86 -5.90 8.31 -7.54
N ASP A 87 -6.68 9.25 -8.08
CA ASP A 87 -7.08 10.50 -7.39
C ASP A 87 -8.19 10.31 -6.35
N ARG A 88 -8.78 9.11 -6.25
CA ARG A 88 -9.77 8.75 -5.23
C ARG A 88 -9.29 7.65 -4.29
N ASP A 89 -7.99 7.37 -4.27
CA ASP A 89 -7.37 6.45 -3.31
C ASP A 89 -7.43 7.00 -1.88
N ASN A 90 -8.08 6.24 -1.01
CA ASN A 90 -8.30 6.57 0.39
C ASN A 90 -7.21 6.00 1.32
N ILE A 91 -6.37 5.09 0.84
CA ILE A 91 -5.21 4.53 1.54
C ILE A 91 -3.97 5.36 1.24
N LEU A 92 -3.57 5.44 -0.03
CA LEU A 92 -2.46 6.26 -0.51
C LEU A 92 -3.04 7.52 -1.14
N LYS A 93 -3.41 8.49 -0.30
CA LYS A 93 -4.00 9.74 -0.78
C LYS A 93 -3.12 10.40 -1.85
N GLU A 94 -3.76 11.09 -2.80
CA GLU A 94 -3.08 11.68 -3.96
C GLU A 94 -1.89 12.57 -3.56
N ASP A 95 -2.00 13.33 -2.46
CA ASP A 95 -0.89 14.15 -1.94
C ASP A 95 0.31 13.32 -1.49
N PHE A 96 0.07 12.14 -0.93
CA PHE A 96 1.11 11.19 -0.58
C PHE A 96 1.74 10.53 -1.82
N GLN A 97 0.93 10.15 -2.82
CA GLN A 97 1.44 9.64 -4.09
C GLN A 97 2.32 10.68 -4.80
N ARG A 98 1.88 11.94 -4.85
CA ARG A 98 2.67 13.06 -5.39
C ARG A 98 3.99 13.25 -4.64
N TRP A 99 3.94 13.16 -3.31
CA TRP A 99 5.16 13.21 -2.50
C TRP A 99 6.12 12.06 -2.82
N MET A 100 5.64 10.84 -3.05
CA MET A 100 6.49 9.71 -3.47
C MET A 100 7.18 9.99 -4.81
N ILE A 101 6.44 10.55 -5.78
CA ILE A 101 6.98 10.94 -7.09
C ILE A 101 8.05 12.02 -6.95
N GLU A 102 7.83 13.04 -6.12
CA GLU A 102 8.83 14.09 -5.86
C GLU A 102 10.13 13.54 -5.26
N ASN A 103 10.03 12.52 -4.40
CA ASN A 103 11.19 11.98 -3.67
C ASN A 103 11.87 10.83 -4.42
N ASN A 104 11.19 10.22 -5.39
CA ASN A 104 11.73 9.16 -6.24
C ASN A 104 11.18 9.32 -7.67
N PRO A 105 11.67 10.30 -8.44
CA PRO A 105 11.13 10.64 -9.76
C PRO A 105 11.10 9.45 -10.72
N THR A 106 9.99 9.30 -11.43
CA THR A 106 9.78 8.28 -12.47
C THR A 106 9.85 8.94 -13.85
N ASP A 107 10.01 8.14 -14.90
CA ASP A 107 10.13 8.63 -16.28
C ASP A 107 8.80 9.14 -16.82
N ASP A 108 7.69 8.52 -16.38
CA ASP A 108 6.33 8.94 -16.70
C ASP A 108 5.43 8.93 -15.47
N VAL A 109 4.47 9.85 -15.47
CA VAL A 109 3.34 9.84 -14.52
C VAL A 109 2.03 9.87 -15.30
N LYS A 110 1.12 8.95 -15.00
CA LYS A 110 -0.24 8.89 -15.56
C LYS A 110 -1.25 9.06 -14.43
N LEU A 111 -2.48 9.47 -14.77
CA LEU A 111 -3.59 9.62 -13.82
C LEU A 111 -4.77 8.80 -14.33
N ILE A 112 -5.34 7.96 -13.47
CA ILE A 112 -6.66 7.38 -13.66
C ILE A 112 -7.62 8.16 -12.77
N SER A 113 -8.40 9.04 -13.38
CA SER A 113 -9.35 9.86 -12.64
C SER A 113 -10.58 9.05 -12.23
N GLY A 114 -11.00 9.21 -10.98
CA GLY A 114 -12.10 8.47 -10.38
C GLY A 114 -11.72 7.10 -9.83
N SER A 115 -10.44 6.69 -9.85
CA SER A 115 -10.01 5.37 -9.36
C SER A 115 -9.78 5.38 -7.85
N ASP A 116 -10.31 4.37 -7.15
CA ASP A 116 -10.11 4.14 -5.71
C ASP A 116 -8.80 3.42 -5.37
N SER A 117 -8.20 2.74 -6.34
CA SER A 117 -6.90 2.08 -6.24
C SER A 117 -6.25 1.89 -7.60
#